data_AF-A0A519SEP4-F1
#
_entry.id   AF-A0A519SEP4-F1
#
_cell.length_a   1.000
_cell.length_b   1.000
_cell.length_c   1.000
_cell.angle_alpha   90.00
_cell.angle_beta   90.00
_cell.angle_gamma   90.00
#
_symmetry.space_group_name_H-M   'P 1'
#
loop_
_entity.id
_entity.type
_entity.pdbx_description
1 polymer ?
#
loop_
_entity_poly.entity_id
_entity_poly.type
_entity_poly.pdbx_seq_one_letter_code
_entity_poly.pdbx_strand_id
1 'polypeptide(L)'
;MLRAFYPRCGYDYNLGVGKAAISDFRKLGVSAQPLVDLILHYVECGVRYTNGYGDSNESFYLSLAGMYGQALTLMQQSTLLPYFAERSRQVVTDTSGIGWGFHDQLANLYEQY
;
A
#
# COMPACT_ATOMS: atom_id res chain seq x y z
N MET A 1 -3.36 -17.83 12.19
CA MET A 1 -3.35 -16.60 11.37
C MET A 1 -2.73 -15.49 12.21
N LEU A 2 -1.55 -14.99 11.83
CA LEU A 2 -0.66 -14.13 12.62
C LEU A 2 -1.25 -12.75 12.91
N ARG A 3 -2.10 -12.64 13.94
CA ARG A 3 -2.71 -11.38 14.41
C ARG A 3 -1.71 -10.37 15.00
N ALA A 4 -0.49 -10.81 15.32
CA ALA A 4 0.53 -9.96 15.94
C ALA A 4 1.31 -9.09 14.93
N PHE A 5 1.23 -9.38 13.63
CA PHE A 5 2.07 -8.75 12.61
C PHE A 5 1.35 -7.73 11.71
N TYR A 6 0.02 -7.68 11.76
CA TYR A 6 -0.76 -6.79 10.90
C TYR A 6 -1.54 -5.80 11.77
N PRO A 7 -1.21 -4.50 11.76
CA PRO A 7 -1.98 -3.51 12.48
C PRO A 7 -3.42 -3.50 11.94
N ARG A 8 -4.41 -3.44 12.84
CA ARG A 8 -5.77 -3.10 12.45
C ARG A 8 -5.73 -1.71 11.84
N CYS A 9 -6.30 -1.54 10.64
CA CYS A 9 -6.56 -0.19 10.16
C CYS A 9 -7.54 0.44 11.16
N GLY A 10 -7.16 1.56 11.75
CA GLY A 10 -7.88 2.19 12.85
C GLY A 10 -7.57 3.67 12.91
N TYR A 11 -8.16 4.34 13.90
CA TYR A 11 -8.02 5.78 14.13
C TYR A 11 -6.56 6.25 14.27
N ASP A 12 -5.65 5.36 14.70
CA ASP A 12 -4.24 5.66 14.91
C ASP A 12 -3.34 5.30 13.71
N TYR A 13 -3.83 5.48 12.48
CA TYR A 13 -2.99 5.22 11.29
C TYR A 13 -1.80 6.19 11.25
N ASN A 14 -0.61 5.67 11.49
CA ASN A 14 0.64 6.45 11.50
C ASN A 14 1.58 5.99 10.38
N LEU A 15 1.76 6.84 9.36
CA LEU A 15 2.63 6.57 8.22
C LEU A 15 4.07 6.23 8.65
N GLY A 16 4.60 6.92 9.66
CA GLY A 16 5.98 6.76 10.15
C GLY A 16 6.20 5.41 10.80
N VAL A 17 5.30 5.01 11.71
CA VAL A 17 5.34 3.69 12.36
C VAL A 17 5.19 2.57 11.33
N GLY A 18 4.25 2.69 10.39
CA GLY A 18 4.07 1.69 9.35
C GLY A 18 5.28 1.54 8.43
N LYS A 19 5.90 2.65 8.00
CA LYS A 19 7.14 2.61 7.22
C LYS A 19 8.31 2.01 7.98
N ALA A 20 8.44 2.33 9.27
CA ALA A 20 9.47 1.74 10.13
C ALA A 20 9.29 0.22 10.23
N ALA A 21 8.06 -0.26 10.44
CA ALA A 21 7.75 -1.69 10.48
C ALA A 21 8.10 -2.40 9.16
N ILE A 22 7.78 -1.80 8.01
CA ILE A 22 8.15 -2.34 6.69
C ILE A 22 9.68 -2.38 6.53
N SER A 23 10.38 -1.32 6.93
CA SER A 23 11.84 -1.25 6.87
C SER A 23 12.50 -2.33 7.73
N ASP A 24 12.03 -2.52 8.96
CA ASP A 24 12.53 -3.57 9.85
C ASP A 24 12.21 -4.96 9.30
N PHE A 25 11.02 -5.16 8.74
CA PHE A 25 10.65 -6.42 8.10
C PHE A 25 11.55 -6.74 6.90
N ARG A 26 11.93 -5.74 6.09
CA ARG A 26 12.92 -5.91 4.99
C ARG A 26 14.28 -6.38 5.49
N LYS A 27 14.75 -5.87 6.63
CA LYS A 27 16.06 -6.24 7.21
C LYS A 27 16.12 -7.70 7.66
N LEU A 28 14.98 -8.33 7.91
CA LEU A 28 14.91 -9.75 8.31
C LEU A 28 15.16 -10.71 7.15
N GLY A 29 15.37 -10.22 5.92
CA GLY A 29 15.66 -11.08 4.76
C GLY A 29 14.48 -11.95 4.34
N VAL A 30 13.25 -11.49 4.60
CA VAL A 30 12.02 -12.19 4.25
C VAL A 30 11.87 -12.38 2.75
N SER A 31 11.15 -13.42 2.34
CA SER A 31 10.79 -13.62 0.94
C SER A 31 9.93 -12.46 0.42
N ALA A 32 9.94 -12.27 -0.90
CA ALA A 32 9.27 -11.13 -1.53
C ALA A 32 7.76 -11.12 -1.28
N GLN A 33 7.11 -12.28 -1.24
CA GLN A 33 5.64 -12.35 -1.12
C GLN A 33 5.11 -11.79 0.22
N PRO A 34 5.60 -12.20 1.40
CA PRO A 34 5.22 -11.56 2.68
C PRO A 34 5.52 -10.06 2.72
N LEU A 35 6.60 -9.62 2.10
CA LEU A 35 6.96 -8.22 2.05
C LEU A 35 6.00 -7.41 1.18
N VAL A 36 5.66 -7.91 -0.01
CA VAL A 36 4.62 -7.33 -0.87
C VAL A 36 3.29 -7.25 -0.12
N ASP A 37 2.89 -8.35 0.54
CA ASP A 37 1.66 -8.42 1.31
C ASP A 37 1.58 -7.36 2.41
N LEU A 38 2.68 -7.14 3.14
CA LEU A 38 2.79 -6.12 4.17
C LEU A 38 2.71 -4.69 3.59
N ILE A 39 3.38 -4.44 2.46
CA ILE A 39 3.34 -3.12 1.81
C ILE A 39 1.93 -2.82 1.27
N LEU A 40 1.28 -3.79 0.62
CA LEU A 40 -0.10 -3.62 0.16
C LEU A 40 -1.05 -3.35 1.32
N HIS A 41 -0.91 -4.09 2.43
CA HIS A 41 -1.74 -3.87 3.63
C HIS A 41 -1.57 -2.46 4.20
N TYR A 42 -0.34 -1.93 4.18
CA TYR A 42 -0.08 -0.54 4.56
C TYR A 42 -0.82 0.45 3.65
N VAL A 43 -0.75 0.26 2.33
CA VAL A 43 -1.44 1.12 1.36
C VAL A 43 -2.96 1.06 1.55
N GLU A 44 -3.53 -0.14 1.71
CA GLU A 44 -4.95 -0.38 1.97
C GLU A 44 -5.43 0.30 3.25
N CYS A 45 -4.60 0.32 4.31
CA CYS A 45 -4.93 1.06 5.51
C CYS A 45 -4.97 2.57 5.25
N GLY A 46 -4.04 3.10 4.46
CA GLY A 46 -4.05 4.50 4.05
C GLY A 46 -5.30 4.89 3.26
N VAL A 47 -5.68 4.08 2.26
CA VAL A 47 -6.89 4.30 1.46
C VAL A 47 -8.16 4.24 2.33
N ARG A 48 -8.28 3.21 3.19
CA ARG A 48 -9.42 3.11 4.12
C ARG A 48 -9.48 4.26 5.12
N TYR A 49 -8.33 4.73 5.59
CA TYR A 49 -8.26 5.90 6.45
C TYR A 49 -8.83 7.14 5.74
N THR A 50 -8.40 7.41 4.51
CA THR A 50 -8.91 8.53 3.72
C THR A 50 -10.42 8.42 3.45
N ASN A 51 -10.90 7.24 3.05
CA ASN A 51 -12.32 7.03 2.77
C ASN A 51 -13.20 7.15 4.03
N GLY A 52 -12.66 6.83 5.22
CA GLY A 52 -13.39 6.90 6.48
C GLY A 52 -13.37 8.27 7.18
N TYR A 53 -12.27 9.02 7.05
CA TYR A 53 -12.02 10.26 7.82
C TYR A 53 -11.86 11.51 6.95
N GLY A 54 -11.87 11.35 5.63
CA GLY A 54 -11.70 12.45 4.68
C GLY A 54 -10.24 12.68 4.29
N ASP A 55 -10.05 13.76 3.53
CA ASP A 55 -8.77 14.04 2.90
C ASP A 55 -7.66 14.32 3.90
N SER A 56 -6.47 13.84 3.55
CA SER A 56 -5.21 14.21 4.21
C SER A 56 -4.48 15.28 3.38
N ASN A 57 -3.18 15.44 3.58
CA ASN A 57 -2.35 16.35 2.78
C ASN A 57 -1.73 15.65 1.56
N GLU A 58 -1.22 16.42 0.60
CA GLU A 58 -0.55 15.90 -0.59
C GLU A 58 0.61 14.94 -0.27
N SER A 59 1.42 15.27 0.75
CA SER A 59 2.58 14.45 1.13
C SER A 59 2.19 13.07 1.64
N PHE A 60 1.01 12.93 2.25
CA PHE A 60 0.42 11.64 2.61
C PHE A 60 0.12 10.80 1.36
N TYR A 61 -0.53 11.39 0.35
CA TYR A 61 -0.89 10.69 -0.89
C TYR A 61 0.34 10.30 -1.71
N LEU A 62 1.31 11.20 -1.88
CA LEU A 62 2.59 10.91 -2.53
C LEU A 62 3.33 9.77 -1.82
N SER A 63 3.30 9.76 -0.49
CA SER A 63 3.87 8.70 0.32
C SER A 63 3.20 7.35 0.08
N LEU A 64 1.86 7.30 0.03
CA LEU A 64 1.12 6.07 -0.24
C LEU A 64 1.35 5.54 -1.66
N ALA A 65 1.28 6.42 -2.66
CA ALA A 65 1.54 6.07 -4.05
C ALA A 65 2.97 5.53 -4.24
N GLY A 66 3.95 6.14 -3.58
CA GLY A 66 5.33 5.64 -3.59
C GLY A 66 5.49 4.24 -2.99
N MET A 67 4.75 3.91 -1.92
CA MET A 67 4.75 2.56 -1.36
C MET A 67 4.02 1.57 -2.26
N TYR A 68 2.93 1.98 -2.90
CA TYR A 68 2.22 1.17 -3.88
C TYR A 68 3.11 0.81 -5.08
N GLY A 69 3.80 1.79 -5.67
CA GLY A 69 4.76 1.55 -6.76
C GLY A 69 5.91 0.62 -6.36
N GLN A 70 6.39 0.70 -5.11
CA GLN A 70 7.38 -0.25 -4.59
C GLN A 70 6.82 -1.68 -4.50
N ALA A 71 5.55 -1.84 -4.13
CA ALA A 71 4.91 -3.14 -4.10
C ALA A 71 4.83 -3.74 -5.51
N LEU A 72 4.35 -2.97 -6.50
CA LEU A 72 4.26 -3.40 -7.90
C LEU A 72 5.64 -3.75 -8.49
N THR A 73 6.65 -2.92 -8.22
CA THR A 73 8.05 -3.21 -8.63
C THR A 73 8.55 -4.53 -8.06
N LEU A 74 8.34 -4.74 -6.76
CA LEU A 74 8.78 -5.97 -6.09
C LEU A 74 8.01 -7.19 -6.62
N MET A 75 6.71 -7.03 -6.91
CA MET A 75 5.90 -8.08 -7.54
C MET A 75 6.45 -8.47 -8.91
N GLN A 76 6.74 -7.51 -9.77
CA GLN A 76 7.29 -7.76 -11.10
C GLN A 76 8.65 -8.47 -11.03
N GLN A 77 9.55 -7.99 -10.17
CA GLN A 77 10.89 -8.56 -9.97
C GLN A 77 10.85 -10.00 -9.44
N SER A 78 9.79 -10.34 -8.69
CA SER A 78 9.65 -11.64 -8.04
C SER A 78 8.60 -12.53 -8.71
N THR A 79 8.07 -12.14 -9.87
CA THR A 79 7.03 -12.87 -10.63
C THR A 79 5.74 -13.11 -9.81
N LEU A 80 5.38 -12.17 -8.93
CA LEU A 80 4.20 -12.23 -8.06
C LEU A 80 3.01 -11.41 -8.56
N LEU A 81 3.12 -10.72 -9.71
CA LEU A 81 2.02 -9.92 -10.26
C LEU A 81 0.71 -10.71 -10.39
N PRO A 82 0.67 -11.93 -10.96
CA PRO A 82 -0.58 -12.69 -11.04
C PRO A 82 -1.18 -13.04 -9.67
N TYR A 83 -0.34 -13.20 -8.64
CA TYR A 83 -0.79 -13.52 -7.29
C TYR A 83 -1.49 -12.33 -6.60
N PHE A 84 -1.08 -11.11 -6.90
CA PHE A 84 -1.60 -9.89 -6.27
C PHE A 84 -2.45 -9.02 -7.20
N ALA A 85 -2.62 -9.38 -8.47
CA ALA A 85 -3.27 -8.56 -9.50
C ALA A 85 -4.63 -8.00 -9.04
N GLU A 86 -5.51 -8.88 -8.58
CA GLU A 86 -6.86 -8.46 -8.16
C GLU A 86 -6.82 -7.54 -6.94
N ARG A 87 -5.93 -7.81 -5.99
CA ARG A 87 -5.76 -6.97 -4.80
C ARG A 87 -5.20 -5.60 -5.14
N SER A 88 -4.20 -5.53 -6.02
CA SER A 88 -3.64 -4.27 -6.52
C SER A 88 -4.69 -3.46 -7.27
N ARG A 89 -5.49 -4.09 -8.14
CA ARG A 89 -6.62 -3.46 -8.83
C ARG A 89 -7.67 -2.92 -7.85
N GLN A 90 -7.97 -3.67 -6.79
CA GLN A 90 -8.93 -3.24 -5.78
C GLN A 90 -8.43 -1.99 -5.04
N VAL A 91 -7.14 -1.91 -4.71
CA VAL A 91 -6.55 -0.69 -4.12
C VAL A 91 -6.79 0.54 -4.99
N VAL A 92 -6.58 0.45 -6.30
CA VAL A 92 -6.87 1.55 -7.24
C VAL A 92 -8.36 1.87 -7.29
N THR A 93 -9.22 0.85 -7.29
CA THR A 93 -10.68 1.03 -7.33
C THR A 93 -11.16 1.77 -6.08
N ASP A 94 -10.62 1.43 -4.91
CA ASP A 94 -10.97 2.01 -3.62
C ASP A 94 -10.52 3.48 -3.48
N THR A 95 -9.65 3.98 -4.35
CA THR A 95 -9.25 5.39 -4.34
C THR A 95 -10.13 6.30 -5.20
N SER A 96 -11.12 5.73 -5.89
CA SER A 96 -12.03 6.51 -6.74
C SER A 96 -12.72 7.61 -5.94
N GLY A 97 -12.63 8.85 -6.43
CA GLY A 97 -13.21 10.03 -5.76
C GLY A 97 -12.33 10.66 -4.67
N ILE A 98 -11.16 10.08 -4.35
CA ILE A 98 -10.16 10.76 -3.50
C ILE A 98 -9.48 11.87 -4.29
N GLY A 99 -9.32 13.04 -3.67
CA GLY A 99 -8.74 14.23 -4.31
C GLY A 99 -7.23 14.14 -4.61
N TRP A 100 -6.64 15.29 -4.97
CA TRP A 100 -5.19 15.47 -5.18
C TRP A 100 -4.57 14.64 -6.32
N GLY A 101 -5.38 14.16 -7.27
CA GLY A 101 -4.90 13.29 -8.34
C GLY A 101 -4.39 11.93 -7.83
N PHE A 102 -4.70 11.57 -6.58
CA PHE A 102 -4.20 10.35 -5.96
C PHE A 102 -4.72 9.10 -6.68
N HIS A 103 -6.00 9.10 -7.06
CA HIS A 103 -6.59 8.04 -7.87
C HIS A 103 -5.85 7.86 -9.20
N ASP A 104 -5.68 8.95 -9.93
CA ASP A 104 -5.01 8.95 -11.24
C ASP A 104 -3.56 8.47 -11.12
N GLN A 105 -2.85 8.88 -10.06
CA GLN A 105 -1.49 8.42 -9.81
C GLN A 105 -1.43 6.90 -9.58
N LEU A 106 -2.35 6.33 -8.80
CA LEU A 106 -2.41 4.89 -8.55
C LEU A 106 -2.82 4.10 -9.79
N ALA A 107 -3.77 4.61 -10.57
CA ALA A 107 -4.18 4.02 -11.84
C ALA A 107 -3.01 3.99 -12.84
N ASN A 108 -2.33 5.13 -13.02
CA ASN A 108 -1.15 5.24 -13.88
C ASN A 108 -0.03 4.29 -13.45
N LEU A 109 0.18 4.11 -12.13
CA LEU A 109 1.15 3.14 -11.63
C LEU A 109 0.72 1.71 -11.95
N TYR A 110 -0.55 1.36 -11.73
CA TYR A 110 -1.06 0.01 -11.99
C TYR A 110 -0.98 -0.36 -13.47
N GLU A 111 -1.29 0.56 -14.39
CA GLU A 111 -1.23 0.31 -15.83
C GLU A 111 0.19 0.06 -16.39
N GLN A 112 1.24 0.42 -15.64
CA GLN A 112 2.63 0.22 -16.05
C GLN A 112 3.17 -1.19 -15.77
N TYR A 113 2.43 -2.03 -15.03
CA TYR A 113 2.84 -3.38 -14.60
C TYR A 113 1.83 -4.44 -15.01
#